data_AF-A0A512DWL4-F1
#
_entry.id   AF-A0A512DWL4-F1
#
_cell.length_a   1.000
_cell.length_b   1.000
_cell.length_c   1.000
_cell.angle_alpha   90.00
_cell.angle_beta   90.00
_cell.angle_gamma   90.00
#
_symmetry.space_group_name_H-M   'P 1'
#
loop_
_entity.id
_entity.type
_entity.pdbx_description
1 polymer ?
#
loop_
_entity_poly.entity_id
_entity_poly.type
_entity_poly.pdbx_seq_one_letter_code
_entity_poly.pdbx_strand_id
1 'polypeptide(L)'
;MLTLNDCIALSDLLPEEIEEISRHERLGFVPAMAKGHNLLNQPWGPPAIRQILRDNLTAAVRTSQVERCGRAMETYQGFQARHPGGIDRRKRL
;
A
#
# COMPACT_ATOMS: atom_id res chain seq x y z
N MET A 1 -23.82 12.06 -7.40
CA MET A 1 -23.42 10.79 -6.77
C MET A 1 -21.91 10.70 -6.85
N LEU A 2 -21.24 10.10 -5.86
CA LEU A 2 -19.80 9.85 -5.90
C LEU A 2 -19.49 8.62 -6.78
N THR A 3 -18.40 8.70 -7.52
CA THR A 3 -17.85 7.60 -8.33
C THR A 3 -16.71 6.88 -7.59
N LEU A 4 -16.29 5.72 -8.10
CA LEU A 4 -15.10 5.03 -7.56
C LEU A 4 -13.84 5.91 -7.67
N ASN A 5 -13.68 6.65 -8.77
CA ASN A 5 -12.52 7.54 -8.96
C ASN A 5 -12.51 8.68 -7.93
N ASP A 6 -13.68 9.22 -7.56
CA ASP A 6 -13.77 10.22 -6.50
C ASP A 6 -13.31 9.62 -5.16
N CYS A 7 -13.72 8.37 -4.86
CA CYS A 7 -13.28 7.68 -3.64
C CYS A 7 -11.76 7.40 -3.63
N ILE A 8 -11.18 7.01 -4.76
CA ILE A 8 -9.73 6.80 -4.88
C ILE A 8 -9.00 8.12 -4.65
N ALA A 9 -9.43 9.20 -5.29
CA ALA A 9 -8.84 10.53 -5.16
C ALA A 9 -8.87 11.05 -3.70
N LEU A 10 -9.89 10.68 -2.92
CA LEU A 10 -10.02 11.04 -1.51
C LEU A 10 -9.25 10.12 -0.55
N SER A 11 -8.65 9.03 -1.04
CA SER A 11 -8.02 8.02 -0.19
C SER A 11 -6.53 8.28 0.12
N ASP A 12 -5.91 9.27 -0.53
CA ASP A 12 -4.45 9.53 -0.54
C ASP A 12 -3.57 8.37 -1.06
N LEU A 13 -4.22 7.42 -1.75
CA LEU A 13 -3.61 6.24 -2.36
C LEU A 13 -3.79 6.26 -3.87
N LEU A 14 -2.84 5.62 -4.56
CA LEU A 14 -2.94 5.32 -5.97
C LEU A 14 -3.57 3.93 -6.21
N PRO A 15 -4.21 3.68 -7.36
CA PRO A 15 -4.83 2.39 -7.68
C PRO A 15 -3.88 1.20 -7.46
N GLU A 16 -2.62 1.33 -7.86
CA GLU A 16 -1.60 0.28 -7.75
C GLU A 16 -1.30 -0.04 -6.29
N GLU A 17 -1.37 0.93 -5.39
CA GLU A 17 -1.15 0.75 -3.95
C GLU A 17 -2.35 0.07 -3.29
N ILE A 18 -3.56 0.41 -3.75
CA ILE A 18 -4.79 -0.25 -3.32
C ILE A 18 -4.76 -1.72 -3.75
N GLU A 19 -4.27 -2.01 -4.96
CA GLU A 19 -4.08 -3.39 -5.44
C GLU A 19 -3.07 -4.17 -4.59
N GLU A 20 -1.98 -3.52 -4.15
CA GLU A 20 -0.99 -4.14 -3.27
C GLU A 20 -1.60 -4.48 -1.89
N ILE A 21 -2.37 -3.55 -1.31
CA ILE A 21 -3.10 -3.79 -0.06
C ILE A 21 -4.13 -4.90 -0.26
N SER A 22 -4.91 -4.86 -1.34
CA SER A 22 -5.90 -5.89 -1.70
C SER A 22 -5.28 -7.28 -1.77
N ARG A 23 -4.14 -7.41 -2.45
CA ARG A 23 -3.42 -8.69 -2.59
C ARG A 23 -2.89 -9.21 -1.25
N HIS A 24 -2.26 -8.34 -0.47
CA HIS A 24 -1.66 -8.73 0.81
C HIS A 24 -2.72 -9.15 1.83
N GLU A 25 -3.80 -8.37 1.91
CA GLU A 25 -4.86 -8.53 2.90
C GLU A 25 -5.99 -9.46 2.44
N ARG A 26 -5.97 -9.91 1.18
CA ARG A 26 -7.00 -10.72 0.53
C ARG A 26 -8.38 -10.06 0.60
N LEU A 27 -8.40 -8.76 0.33
CA LEU A 27 -9.61 -7.93 0.33
C LEU A 27 -10.01 -7.56 -1.10
N GLY A 28 -11.28 -7.26 -1.33
CA GLY A 28 -11.70 -6.56 -2.54
C GLY A 28 -11.11 -5.15 -2.61
N PHE A 29 -11.11 -4.54 -3.80
CA PHE A 29 -10.51 -3.23 -4.06
C PHE A 29 -11.05 -2.12 -3.13
N VAL A 30 -12.38 -1.99 -3.01
CA VAL A 30 -13.00 -0.95 -2.18
C VAL A 30 -12.69 -1.11 -0.68
N PRO A 31 -12.81 -2.31 -0.07
CA PRO A 31 -12.34 -2.53 1.30
C PRO A 31 -10.83 -2.29 1.50
N ALA A 32 -9.99 -2.61 0.51
CA ALA A 32 -8.56 -2.35 0.57
C ALA A 32 -8.23 -0.85 0.57
N MET A 33 -8.91 -0.08 -0.29
CA MET A 33 -8.83 1.39 -0.34
C MET A 33 -9.23 2.00 0.99
N ALA A 34 -10.38 1.59 1.55
CA ALA A 34 -10.84 2.07 2.85
C ALA A 34 -9.86 1.72 3.98
N LYS A 35 -9.29 0.50 3.98
CA LYS A 35 -8.26 0.08 4.94
C LYS A 35 -7.01 0.95 4.82
N GLY A 36 -6.53 1.18 3.60
CA GLY A 36 -5.36 2.01 3.35
C GLY A 36 -5.56 3.47 3.78
N HIS A 37 -6.71 4.07 3.46
CA HIS A 37 -7.06 5.42 3.92
C HIS A 37 -7.08 5.49 5.46
N ASN A 38 -7.71 4.52 6.12
CA ASN A 38 -7.73 4.45 7.58
C ASN A 38 -6.33 4.29 8.19
N LEU A 39 -5.43 3.55 7.53
CA LEU A 39 -4.03 3.44 7.96
C LEU A 39 -3.33 4.80 7.85
N LEU A 40 -3.48 5.52 6.74
CA LEU A 40 -2.83 6.83 6.54
C LEU A 40 -3.24 7.87 7.58
N ASN A 41 -4.44 7.75 8.15
CA ASN A 41 -4.91 8.57 9.27
C ASN A 41 -4.23 8.24 10.62
N GLN A 42 -3.28 7.30 10.65
CA GLN A 42 -2.52 6.92 11.85
C GLN A 42 -1.04 7.31 11.70
N PRO A 43 -0.36 7.77 12.78
CA PRO A 43 1.07 8.11 12.73
C PRO A 43 2.00 6.97 12.30
N TRP A 44 1.55 5.72 12.46
CA TRP A 44 2.25 4.49 12.08
C TRP A 44 1.75 3.89 10.76
N GLY A 45 0.81 4.55 10.09
CA GLY A 45 0.19 4.14 8.83
C GLY A 45 1.16 3.97 7.67
N PRO A 46 1.92 5.01 7.30
CA PRO A 46 2.87 4.91 6.20
C PRO A 46 3.91 3.80 6.38
N PRO A 47 4.52 3.60 7.57
CA PRO A 47 5.33 2.41 7.83
C PRO A 47 4.60 1.08 7.64
N ALA A 48 3.32 0.98 8.02
CA ALA A 48 2.54 -0.24 7.87
C ALA A 48 2.25 -0.55 6.39
N ILE A 49 1.85 0.44 5.60
CA ILE A 49 1.62 0.25 4.15
C ILE A 49 2.93 -0.07 3.42
N ARG A 50 4.05 0.57 3.78
CA ARG A 50 5.37 0.18 3.27
C ARG A 50 5.75 -1.25 3.60
N GLN A 51 5.33 -1.79 4.75
CA GLN A 51 5.53 -3.20 5.05
C GLN A 51 4.74 -4.11 4.10
N ILE A 52 3.44 -3.83 3.92
CA ILE A 52 2.57 -4.56 2.99
C ILE A 52 3.21 -4.63 1.59
N LEU A 53 3.63 -3.48 1.07
CA LEU A 53 4.31 -3.36 -0.23
C LEU A 53 5.60 -4.19 -0.29
N ARG A 54 6.44 -4.12 0.75
CA ARG A 54 7.70 -4.90 0.83
C ARG A 54 7.45 -6.40 0.92
N ASP A 55 6.41 -6.83 1.63
CA ASP A 55 6.07 -8.25 1.77
C ASP A 55 5.63 -8.82 0.42
N ASN A 56 4.80 -8.07 -0.33
CA ASN A 56 4.42 -8.44 -1.69
C ASN A 56 5.61 -8.44 -2.67
N LEU A 57 6.49 -7.44 -2.61
CA LEU A 57 7.72 -7.40 -3.40
C LEU A 57 8.60 -8.62 -3.11
N THR A 58 8.79 -8.95 -1.83
CA THR A 58 9.57 -10.12 -1.40
C THR A 58 8.95 -11.42 -1.92
N ALA A 59 7.62 -11.54 -1.90
CA ALA A 59 6.91 -12.69 -2.45
C ALA A 59 7.08 -12.81 -3.98
N ALA A 60 7.06 -11.68 -4.70
CA ALA A 60 7.30 -11.66 -6.14
C ALA A 60 8.73 -12.08 -6.48
N VAL A 61 9.72 -11.61 -5.72
CA VAL A 61 11.14 -11.99 -5.90
C VAL A 61 11.34 -13.49 -5.68
N ARG A 62 10.72 -14.05 -4.64
CA ARG A 62 10.80 -15.50 -4.33
C ARG A 62 10.21 -16.41 -5.40
N THR A 63 9.27 -15.90 -6.20
CA THR A 63 8.61 -16.64 -7.27
C THR A 63 9.15 -16.31 -8.67
N SER A 64 10.27 -15.57 -8.74
CA SER A 64 10.96 -15.18 -9.97
C SER A 64 10.07 -14.45 -11.00
N GLN A 65 9.05 -13.72 -10.54
CA GLN A 65 8.15 -12.96 -11.42
C GLN A 65 8.74 -11.58 -11.73
N VAL A 66 9.66 -11.51 -12.68
CA VAL A 66 10.46 -10.30 -12.98
C VAL A 66 9.60 -9.05 -13.21
N GLU A 67 8.59 -9.13 -14.08
CA GLU A 67 7.71 -7.99 -14.35
C GLU A 67 6.93 -7.54 -13.10
N ARG A 68 6.46 -8.51 -12.31
CA ARG A 68 5.72 -8.24 -11.07
C ARG A 68 6.62 -7.55 -10.04
N CYS A 69 7.89 -7.95 -9.97
CA CYS A 69 8.89 -7.31 -9.11
C CYS A 69 9.11 -5.86 -9.51
N GLY A 70 9.23 -5.58 -10.81
CA GLY A 70 9.36 -4.22 -11.34
C GLY A 70 8.20 -3.33 -10.88
N ARG A 71 6.97 -3.76 -11.17
CA ARG A 71 5.76 -3.01 -10.76
C ARG A 71 5.67 -2.82 -9.24
N ALA A 72 5.92 -3.87 -8.45
CA ALA A 72 5.87 -3.77 -6.99
C ALA A 72 6.95 -2.84 -6.43
N MET A 73 8.14 -2.82 -7.05
CA MET A 73 9.23 -1.90 -6.67
C MET A 73 8.86 -0.45 -7.00
N GLU A 74 8.32 -0.19 -8.19
CA GLU A 74 7.85 1.15 -8.59
C GLU A 74 6.76 1.66 -7.64
N THR A 75 5.76 0.83 -7.34
CA THR A 75 4.70 1.17 -6.38
C THR A 75 5.28 1.44 -4.99
N TYR A 76 6.23 0.63 -4.52
CA TYR A 76 6.89 0.84 -3.23
C TYR A 76 7.63 2.18 -3.16
N GLN A 77 8.43 2.49 -4.18
CA GLN A 77 9.21 3.73 -4.24
C GLN A 77 8.30 4.95 -4.36
N GLY A 78 7.27 4.88 -5.21
CA GLY A 78 6.26 5.93 -5.36
C GLY A 78 5.51 6.22 -4.07
N PHE A 79 5.07 5.18 -3.35
CA PHE A 79 4.43 5.33 -2.04
C PHE A 79 5.38 5.96 -1.03
N GLN A 80 6.63 5.48 -0.96
CA GLN A 80 7.63 6.00 -0.01
C GLN A 80 7.94 7.49 -0.25
N ALA A 81 8.00 7.91 -1.51
CA ALA A 81 8.25 9.30 -1.87
C ALA A 81 7.09 10.24 -1.47
N ARG A 82 5.84 9.80 -1.66
CA ARG A 82 4.65 10.60 -1.30
C ARG A 82 4.32 10.57 0.19
N HIS A 83 4.68 9.48 0.87
CA HIS A 83 4.42 9.28 2.29
C HIS A 83 5.73 9.04 3.06
N PRO A 84 6.64 10.02 3.11
CA PRO A 84 7.90 9.90 3.85
C PRO A 84 7.64 9.84 5.36
N GLY A 85 8.47 9.06 6.08
CA GLY A 85 8.43 9.03 7.54
C GLY A 85 7.34 8.15 8.16
N GLY A 86 6.85 8.56 9.33
CA GLY A 86 5.95 7.81 10.21
C GLY A 86 6.68 7.07 11.34
N ILE A 87 5.94 6.70 12.38
CA ILE A 87 6.47 6.04 13.58
C ILE A 87 6.28 4.53 13.44
N ASP A 88 7.37 3.76 13.45
CA ASP A 88 7.25 2.31 13.48
C ASP A 88 6.71 1.85 14.85
N ARG A 89 5.46 1.40 14.88
CA ARG A 89 4.80 0.90 16.10
C ARG A 89 5.50 -0.31 16.72
N ARG A 90 6.35 -1.03 15.97
CA ARG A 90 7.11 -2.19 16.48
C ARG A 90 8.33 -1.77 17.31
N LYS A 91 8.79 -0.52 17.17
CA LYS A 91 9.95 0.03 17.88
C LYS A 91 9.60 0.68 19.22
N ARG A 92 8.34 0.61 19.66
CA ARG A 92 7.86 1.13 20.96
C ARG A 92 7.85 0.07 22.09
N LEU A 93 8.55 -1.05 21.90
CA LEU A 93 8.80 -2.05 22.95
C LEU A 93 10.19 -1.87 23.54
#